data_AF-A0A150SYU6-F1
#
_entry.id   AF-A0A150SYU6-F1
#
_cell.length_a   1.000
_cell.length_b   1.000
_cell.length_c   1.000
_cell.angle_alpha   90.00
_cell.angle_beta   90.00
_cell.angle_gamma   90.00
#
_symmetry.space_group_name_H-M   'P 1'
#
loop_
_entity.id
_entity.type
_entity.pdbx_description
1 polymer ?
#
loop_
_entity_poly.entity_id
_entity_poly.type
_entity_poly.pdbx_seq_one_letter_code
_entity_poly.pdbx_strand_id
1 'polypeptide(L)'
;MNNALKGIQRNAAVTELVCAFDYLRGSDDPRDRRDGEVLYETIRCIVELSVLDGELSHVDRRAFMPMVRQSGQLVPLSNLSSGNAYLIQHMIGLLGKMYAVHVLRETDASDLCKTPGLLLIDEAENHLHPRWQKRFLRDVLGIFPNLQIVATTHSPFIVGSVPGARVFVCRYERERKTCVVDDATDLYANKPVEEILLSPAFDGTQPFGEEISRLLEERKAAFEAGDSVRRKEIENQLKDKNPEYFSYIDIEERLQSLRGEGK
;
A
#
# COMPACT_ATOMS: atom_id res chain seq x y z
N MET A 1 27.07 9.06 -12.84
CA MET A 1 25.87 8.39 -13.40
C MET A 1 25.57 7.00 -12.78
N ASN A 2 26.01 6.67 -11.55
CA ASN A 2 25.87 5.30 -10.99
C ASN A 2 24.77 5.10 -9.92
N ASN A 3 24.04 6.15 -9.51
CA ASN A 3 23.01 6.03 -8.45
C ASN A 3 21.57 6.27 -8.92
N ALA A 4 21.33 6.64 -10.18
CA ALA A 4 19.98 6.93 -10.67
C ALA A 4 19.07 5.68 -10.73
N LEU A 5 19.66 4.48 -10.81
CA LEU A 5 18.96 3.21 -10.97
C LEU A 5 18.65 2.47 -9.66
N LYS A 6 19.19 2.91 -8.51
CA LYS A 6 18.99 2.18 -7.25
C LYS A 6 17.76 2.62 -6.44
N GLY A 7 17.06 3.68 -6.84
CA GLY A 7 15.79 4.12 -6.23
C GLY A 7 15.83 4.58 -4.77
N ILE A 8 16.80 4.11 -3.99
CA ILE A 8 16.98 4.37 -2.56
C ILE A 8 17.93 5.56 -2.42
N GLN A 9 17.37 6.70 -2.07
CA GLN A 9 18.15 7.81 -1.56
C GLN A 9 18.57 7.47 -0.12
N ARG A 10 19.86 7.63 0.22
CA ARG A 10 20.29 7.53 1.63
C ARG A 10 19.49 8.55 2.45
N ASN A 11 19.14 8.23 3.70
CA ASN A 11 18.45 9.15 4.62
C ASN A 11 19.00 10.59 4.58
N ALA A 12 20.33 10.74 4.44
CA ALA A 12 21.00 12.02 4.29
C ALA A 12 20.51 12.85 3.08
N ALA A 13 20.33 12.25 1.90
CA ALA A 13 19.91 12.97 0.70
C ALA A 13 18.46 13.48 0.80
N VAL A 14 17.60 12.78 1.54
CA VAL A 14 16.23 13.21 1.77
C VAL A 14 16.18 14.36 2.76
N THR A 15 16.96 14.29 3.84
CA THR A 15 17.16 15.42 4.75
C THR A 15 17.65 16.65 4.00
N GLU A 16 18.65 16.50 3.12
CA GLU A 16 19.19 17.58 2.30
C GLU A 16 18.12 18.21 1.40
N LEU A 17 17.31 17.40 0.71
CA LEU A 17 16.20 17.89 -0.12
C LEU A 17 15.16 18.67 0.69
N VAL A 18 14.74 18.15 1.85
CA VAL A 18 13.77 18.85 2.70
C VAL A 18 14.31 20.18 3.18
N CYS A 19 15.57 20.20 3.62
CA CYS A 19 16.24 21.43 4.02
C CYS A 19 16.31 22.42 2.85
N ALA A 20 16.74 21.97 1.67
CA ALA A 20 16.83 22.82 0.48
C ALA A 20 15.48 23.43 0.10
N PHE A 21 14.39 22.65 0.15
CA PHE A 21 13.04 23.14 -0.13
C PHE A 21 12.55 24.12 0.95
N ASP A 22 12.87 23.90 2.23
CA ASP A 22 12.57 24.89 3.28
C ASP A 22 13.39 26.18 3.14
N TYR A 23 14.62 26.12 2.63
CA TYR A 23 15.41 27.32 2.33
C TYR A 23 14.76 28.18 1.24
N LEU A 24 14.23 27.58 0.18
CA LEU A 24 13.51 28.30 -0.89
C LEU A 24 12.34 29.11 -0.33
N ARG A 25 11.62 28.56 0.67
CA ARG A 25 10.51 29.26 1.35
C ARG A 25 10.93 30.57 2.02
N GLY A 26 12.21 30.74 2.33
CA GLY A 26 12.78 31.98 2.87
C GLY A 26 13.50 32.86 1.85
N SER A 27 13.41 32.57 0.55
CA SER A 27 14.11 33.31 -0.49
C SER A 27 13.59 34.75 -0.64
N ASP A 28 14.49 35.68 -0.97
CA ASP A 28 14.15 37.04 -1.36
C ASP A 28 13.56 37.10 -2.78
N ASP A 29 13.86 36.09 -3.62
CA ASP A 29 13.25 35.96 -4.94
C ASP A 29 11.78 35.52 -4.80
N PRO A 30 10.82 36.30 -5.34
CA PRO A 30 9.40 35.99 -5.19
C PRO A 30 8.96 34.67 -5.83
N ARG A 31 9.67 34.20 -6.87
CA ARG A 31 9.39 32.94 -7.56
C ARG A 31 9.86 31.77 -6.70
N ASP A 32 11.12 31.79 -6.28
CA ASP A 32 11.70 30.75 -5.41
C ASP A 32 10.91 30.60 -4.12
N ARG A 33 10.45 31.72 -3.53
CA ARG A 33 9.64 31.69 -2.33
C ARG A 33 8.31 30.95 -2.53
N ARG A 34 7.62 31.19 -3.64
CA ARG A 34 6.36 30.50 -3.97
C ARG A 34 6.59 29.01 -4.19
N ASP A 35 7.67 28.65 -4.90
CA ASP A 35 8.02 27.25 -5.11
C ASP A 35 8.32 26.57 -3.76
N GLY A 36 9.09 27.23 -2.89
CA GLY A 36 9.39 26.77 -1.54
C GLY A 36 8.16 26.58 -0.65
N GLU A 37 7.16 27.46 -0.75
CA GLU A 37 5.87 27.32 -0.05
C GLU A 37 5.12 26.06 -0.51
N VAL A 38 4.98 25.86 -1.82
CA VAL A 38 4.31 24.67 -2.39
C VAL A 38 5.05 23.38 -2.02
N LEU A 39 6.38 23.39 -2.13
CA LEU A 39 7.22 22.25 -1.77
C LEU A 39 7.08 21.91 -0.29
N TYR A 40 7.15 22.89 0.60
CA TYR A 40 7.04 22.68 2.04
C TYR A 40 5.68 22.09 2.43
N GLU A 41 4.58 22.62 1.89
CA GLU A 41 3.24 22.07 2.12
C GLU A 41 3.10 20.65 1.57
N THR A 42 3.70 20.38 0.41
CA THR A 42 3.71 19.03 -0.16
C THR A 42 4.49 18.05 0.73
N ILE A 43 5.64 18.45 1.28
CA ILE A 43 6.41 17.63 2.23
C ILE A 43 5.59 17.37 3.50
N ARG A 44 4.89 18.38 4.03
CA ARG A 44 4.01 18.22 5.20
C ARG A 44 2.94 17.15 4.92
N CYS A 45 2.27 17.23 3.76
CA CYS A 45 1.30 16.23 3.32
C CYS A 45 1.91 14.83 3.18
N ILE A 46 3.11 14.72 2.58
CA ILE A 46 3.85 13.45 2.46
C ILE A 46 4.11 12.83 3.84
N VAL A 47 4.57 13.63 4.82
CA VAL A 47 4.86 13.15 6.17
C VAL A 47 3.59 12.68 6.87
N GLU A 48 2.49 13.44 6.78
CA GLU A 48 1.19 13.06 7.36
C GLU A 48 0.64 11.75 6.76
N LEU A 49 0.83 11.54 5.45
CA LEU A 49 0.42 10.31 4.77
C LEU A 49 1.37 9.14 5.02
N SER A 50 2.61 9.38 5.45
CA SER A 50 3.62 8.33 5.64
C SER A 50 3.80 7.93 7.10
N VAL A 51 3.47 8.81 8.06
CA VAL A 51 3.65 8.57 9.50
C VAL A 51 2.29 8.49 10.18
N LEU A 52 2.06 7.41 10.92
CA LEU A 52 0.87 7.28 11.78
C LEU A 52 0.88 8.35 12.87
N ASP A 53 -0.19 9.14 12.93
CA ASP A 53 -0.36 10.25 13.87
C ASP A 53 0.88 11.16 13.93
N GLY A 54 1.44 11.43 12.76
CA GLY A 54 2.65 12.22 12.60
C GLY A 54 2.46 13.43 11.70
N GLU A 55 3.21 14.50 12.00
CA GLU A 55 3.24 15.74 11.24
C GLU A 55 4.67 16.27 11.11
N LEU A 56 4.96 16.96 10.01
CA LEU A 56 6.19 17.74 9.91
C LEU A 56 6.07 18.95 10.83
N SER A 57 6.91 19.03 11.88
CA SER A 57 6.87 20.13 12.84
C SER A 57 7.58 21.37 12.31
N HIS A 58 8.86 21.24 11.98
CA HIS A 58 9.69 22.33 11.45
C HIS A 58 11.00 21.77 10.89
N VAL A 59 11.77 22.62 10.22
CA VAL A 59 13.17 22.34 9.88
C VAL A 59 14.06 23.18 10.77
N ASP A 60 14.92 22.53 11.57
CA ASP A 60 15.99 23.24 12.26
C ASP A 60 17.07 23.60 11.23
N ARG A 61 17.03 24.85 10.77
CA ARG A 61 17.98 25.39 9.77
C ARG A 61 19.42 25.49 10.30
N ARG A 62 19.63 25.52 11.61
CA ARG A 62 21.00 25.55 12.18
C ARG A 62 21.63 24.17 12.17
N ALA A 63 20.84 23.15 12.48
CA ALA A 63 21.28 21.76 12.50
C ALA A 63 21.07 21.03 11.16
N PHE A 64 20.45 21.68 10.17
CA PHE A 64 20.01 21.06 8.91
C PHE A 64 19.16 19.81 9.15
N MET A 65 18.22 19.91 10.10
CA MET A 65 17.50 18.76 10.61
C MET A 65 15.98 18.97 10.54
N PRO A 66 15.27 18.28 9.62
CA PRO A 66 13.83 18.25 9.62
C PRO A 66 13.32 17.47 10.84
N MET A 67 12.40 18.07 11.58
CA MET A 67 11.82 17.54 12.81
C MET A 67 10.37 17.13 12.54
N VAL A 68 10.04 15.89 12.91
CA VAL A 68 8.71 15.31 12.81
C VAL A 68 8.16 15.10 14.20
N ARG A 69 6.90 15.44 14.43
CA ARG A 69 6.19 15.04 15.64
C ARG A 69 5.53 13.71 15.38
N GLN A 70 5.86 12.67 16.15
CA GLN A 70 5.25 11.35 16.07
C GLN A 70 4.76 10.96 17.45
N SER A 71 3.45 10.67 17.58
CA SER A 71 2.84 10.30 18.87
C SER A 71 3.14 11.30 20.00
N GLY A 72 3.16 12.59 19.67
CA GLY A 72 3.47 13.70 20.58
C GLY A 72 4.96 13.95 20.84
N GLN A 73 5.86 13.03 20.46
CA GLN A 73 7.30 13.21 20.61
C GLN A 73 7.92 13.86 19.37
N LEU A 74 8.90 14.74 19.59
CA LEU A 74 9.64 15.39 18.51
C LEU A 74 10.89 14.57 18.19
N VAL A 75 10.98 14.07 16.96
CA VAL A 75 12.09 13.23 16.48
C VAL A 75 12.65 13.75 15.15
N PRO A 76 13.95 13.59 14.89
CA PRO A 76 14.51 13.87 13.56
C PRO A 76 13.88 12.96 12.51
N LEU A 77 13.66 13.48 11.29
CA LEU A 77 13.15 12.71 10.15
C LEU A 77 14.00 11.46 9.87
N SER A 78 15.32 11.56 10.05
CA SER A 78 16.27 10.45 9.89
C SER A 78 16.09 9.31 10.89
N ASN A 79 15.37 9.54 11.98
CA ASN A 79 15.18 8.60 13.08
C ASN A 79 13.82 7.89 13.01
N LEU A 80 13.01 8.12 11.96
CA LEU A 80 11.78 7.39 11.73
C LEU A 80 12.05 5.91 11.45
N SER A 81 11.06 5.06 11.71
CA SER A 81 11.13 3.63 11.40
C SER A 81 11.41 3.39 9.92
N SER A 82 12.03 2.24 9.59
CA SER A 82 12.42 1.91 8.22
C SER A 82 11.26 1.96 7.22
N GLY A 83 10.06 1.51 7.61
CA GLY A 83 8.86 1.58 6.76
C GLY A 83 8.37 3.01 6.50
N ASN A 84 8.33 3.86 7.54
CA ASN A 84 7.98 5.28 7.38
C ASN A 84 9.01 6.01 6.50
N ALA A 85 10.29 5.77 6.79
CA ALA A 85 11.40 6.39 6.08
C ALA A 85 11.37 6.03 4.60
N TYR A 86 11.09 4.76 4.26
CA TYR A 86 10.98 4.31 2.87
C TYR A 86 9.94 5.12 2.07
N LEU A 87 8.71 5.22 2.58
CA LEU A 87 7.65 6.00 1.92
C LEU A 87 8.05 7.47 1.72
N ILE A 88 8.53 8.10 2.78
CA ILE A 88 8.95 9.50 2.76
C ILE A 88 10.08 9.69 1.75
N GLN A 89 11.08 8.81 1.72
CA GLN A 89 12.20 8.90 0.80
C GLN A 89 11.75 8.84 -0.66
N HIS A 90 10.88 7.88 -0.99
CA HIS A 90 10.39 7.73 -2.35
C HIS A 90 9.52 8.90 -2.79
N MET A 91 8.63 9.37 -1.91
CA MET A 91 7.73 10.50 -2.19
C MET A 91 8.49 11.83 -2.32
N ILE A 92 9.45 12.10 -1.43
CA ILE A 92 10.30 13.30 -1.51
C ILE A 92 11.24 13.22 -2.70
N GLY A 93 11.78 12.04 -3.01
CA GLY A 93 12.58 11.83 -4.21
C GLY A 93 11.78 12.09 -5.50
N LEU A 94 10.51 11.67 -5.54
CA LEU A 94 9.59 11.98 -6.64
C LEU A 94 9.28 13.49 -6.69
N LEU A 95 9.01 14.13 -5.55
CA LEU A 95 8.82 15.58 -5.46
C LEU A 95 10.03 16.35 -6.01
N GLY A 96 11.25 15.93 -5.68
CA GLY A 96 12.47 16.54 -6.21
C GLY A 96 12.61 16.39 -7.72
N LYS A 97 12.16 15.27 -8.30
CA LYS A 97 12.10 15.11 -9.76
C LYS A 97 11.05 16.06 -10.37
N MET A 98 9.89 16.21 -9.74
CA MET A 98 8.86 17.15 -10.18
C MET A 98 9.36 18.58 -10.14
N TYR A 99 10.05 18.98 -9.07
CA TYR A 99 10.69 20.27 -8.95
C TYR A 99 11.74 20.51 -10.04
N ALA A 100 12.60 19.53 -10.31
CA ALA A 100 13.59 19.65 -11.38
C ALA A 100 12.94 19.88 -12.75
N VAL A 101 11.86 19.17 -13.07
CA VAL A 101 11.11 19.37 -14.31
C VAL A 101 10.42 20.74 -14.33
N HIS A 102 9.83 21.16 -13.22
CA HIS A 102 9.22 22.48 -13.06
C HIS A 102 10.22 23.61 -13.34
N VAL A 103 11.43 23.54 -12.77
CA VAL A 103 12.50 24.51 -13.01
C VAL A 103 12.94 24.51 -14.47
N LEU A 104 13.16 23.33 -15.07
CA LEU A 104 13.60 23.22 -16.46
C LEU A 104 12.57 23.73 -17.48
N ARG A 105 11.28 23.60 -17.15
CA ARG A 105 10.17 24.02 -18.01
C ARG A 105 9.63 25.41 -17.67
N GLU A 106 10.15 26.01 -16.61
CA GLU A 106 9.71 27.30 -16.08
C GLU A 106 8.19 27.40 -15.87
N THR A 107 7.57 26.33 -15.35
CA THR A 107 6.11 26.34 -15.08
C THR A 107 5.76 27.20 -13.87
N ASP A 108 4.46 27.36 -13.61
CA ASP A 108 3.97 28.02 -12.39
C ASP A 108 4.09 27.08 -11.17
N ALA A 109 4.33 27.65 -9.99
CA ALA A 109 4.45 26.92 -8.72
C ALA A 109 3.23 26.02 -8.46
N SER A 110 2.02 26.48 -8.81
CA SER A 110 0.78 25.74 -8.62
C SER A 110 0.65 24.49 -9.51
N ASP A 111 1.52 24.35 -10.51
CA ASP A 111 1.56 23.22 -11.43
C ASP A 111 2.73 22.27 -11.15
N LEU A 112 3.57 22.55 -10.14
CA LEU A 112 4.75 21.74 -9.77
C LEU A 112 4.39 20.25 -9.62
N CYS A 113 3.37 19.94 -8.81
CA CYS A 113 2.91 18.57 -8.58
C CYS A 113 2.00 18.03 -9.70
N LYS A 114 1.59 18.86 -10.66
CA LYS A 114 0.75 18.50 -11.81
C LYS A 114 1.56 18.16 -13.06
N THR A 115 2.86 18.02 -12.93
CA THR A 115 3.72 17.59 -14.03
C THR A 115 3.29 16.19 -14.51
N PRO A 116 2.93 16.01 -15.80
CA PRO A 116 2.57 14.71 -16.32
C PRO A 116 3.80 13.80 -16.42
N GLY A 117 3.61 12.51 -16.17
CA GLY A 117 4.70 11.53 -16.24
C GLY A 117 4.27 10.09 -16.09
N LEU A 118 5.19 9.18 -16.41
CA LEU A 118 5.05 7.74 -16.19
C LEU A 118 5.90 7.33 -14.98
N LEU A 119 5.26 6.81 -13.95
CA LEU A 119 5.92 6.26 -12.76
C LEU A 119 5.88 4.73 -12.83
N LEU A 120 7.06 4.13 -12.97
CA LEU A 120 7.26 2.69 -12.90
C LEU A 120 7.69 2.30 -11.49
N ILE A 121 6.97 1.39 -10.85
CA ILE A 121 7.27 0.89 -9.50
C ILE A 121 7.40 -0.62 -9.57
N ASP A 122 8.54 -1.15 -9.14
CA ASP A 122 8.70 -2.59 -8.96
C ASP A 122 8.43 -2.94 -7.49
N GLU A 123 7.68 -4.01 -7.25
CA GLU A 123 7.28 -4.48 -5.91
C GLU A 123 6.75 -3.33 -5.02
N ALA A 124 5.63 -2.72 -5.44
CA ALA A 124 5.08 -1.53 -4.78
C ALA A 124 4.73 -1.71 -3.29
N GLU A 125 4.65 -2.95 -2.80
CA GLU A 125 4.44 -3.32 -1.40
C GLU A 125 5.71 -3.35 -0.54
N ASN A 126 6.89 -3.33 -1.16
CA ASN A 126 8.13 -3.65 -0.47
C ASN A 126 8.39 -2.66 0.69
N HIS A 127 8.76 -3.18 1.86
CA HIS A 127 8.92 -2.45 3.12
C HIS A 127 7.69 -1.69 3.64
N LEU A 128 6.50 -1.84 3.02
CA LEU A 128 5.28 -1.19 3.46
C LEU A 128 4.49 -2.05 4.44
N HIS A 129 4.05 -1.45 5.54
CA HIS A 129 3.02 -2.03 6.39
C HIS A 129 1.72 -2.25 5.59
N PRO A 130 0.93 -3.32 5.82
CA PRO A 130 -0.29 -3.61 5.05
C PRO A 130 -1.29 -2.45 4.98
N ARG A 131 -1.40 -1.67 6.07
CA ARG A 131 -2.22 -0.44 6.09
C ARG A 131 -1.80 0.57 5.01
N TRP A 132 -0.50 0.70 4.74
CA TRP A 132 0.02 1.60 3.71
C TRP A 132 -0.10 1.00 2.32
N GLN A 133 0.08 -0.31 2.16
CA GLN A 133 -0.14 -0.98 0.87
C GLN A 133 -1.52 -0.67 0.28
N LYS A 134 -2.57 -0.66 1.12
CA LYS A 134 -3.94 -0.32 0.69
C LYS A 134 -4.16 1.13 0.23
N ARG A 135 -3.27 2.07 0.57
CA ARG A 135 -3.45 3.50 0.26
C ARG A 135 -2.35 4.09 -0.59
N PHE A 136 -1.18 3.47 -0.66
CA PHE A 136 0.04 4.03 -1.22
C PHE A 136 -0.16 4.62 -2.63
N LEU A 137 -0.68 3.82 -3.56
CA LEU A 137 -0.89 4.27 -4.94
C LEU A 137 -1.90 5.43 -5.03
N ARG A 138 -2.98 5.38 -4.25
CA ARG A 138 -3.97 6.45 -4.17
C ARG A 138 -3.35 7.73 -3.59
N ASP A 139 -2.53 7.61 -2.55
CA ASP A 139 -1.87 8.73 -1.90
C ASP A 139 -0.85 9.39 -2.85
N VAL A 140 -0.11 8.59 -3.64
CA VAL A 140 0.76 9.09 -4.73
C VAL A 140 -0.05 9.89 -5.75
N LEU A 141 -1.17 9.34 -6.23
CA LEU A 141 -2.04 10.04 -7.19
C LEU A 141 -2.73 11.27 -6.61
N GLY A 142 -2.99 11.28 -5.30
CA GLY A 142 -3.54 12.45 -4.61
C GLY A 142 -2.57 13.64 -4.59
N ILE A 143 -1.28 13.38 -4.46
CA ILE A 143 -0.23 14.41 -4.50
C ILE A 143 0.15 14.75 -5.94
N PHE A 144 0.29 13.74 -6.81
CA PHE A 144 0.76 13.87 -8.19
C PHE A 144 -0.32 13.40 -9.18
N PRO A 145 -1.36 14.21 -9.41
CA PRO A 145 -2.58 13.77 -10.12
C PRO A 145 -2.38 13.42 -11.59
N ASN A 146 -1.34 13.93 -12.23
CA ASN A 146 -1.08 13.73 -13.66
C ASN A 146 -0.07 12.60 -13.93
N LEU A 147 0.26 11.80 -12.92
CA LEU A 147 1.08 10.60 -13.11
C LEU A 147 0.25 9.41 -13.58
N GLN A 148 0.72 8.76 -14.63
CA GLN A 148 0.33 7.38 -14.93
C GLN A 148 1.25 6.45 -14.13
N ILE A 149 0.68 5.56 -13.33
CA ILE A 149 1.44 4.57 -12.56
C ILE A 149 1.33 3.20 -13.20
N VAL A 150 2.47 2.54 -13.40
CA VAL A 150 2.55 1.10 -13.71
C VAL A 150 3.37 0.47 -12.60
N ALA A 151 2.72 -0.40 -11.82
CA ALA A 151 3.32 -1.04 -10.68
C ALA A 151 3.28 -2.57 -10.83
N THR A 152 4.33 -3.25 -10.42
CA THR A 152 4.33 -4.70 -10.16
C THR A 152 4.09 -4.94 -8.67
N THR A 153 3.45 -6.06 -8.34
CA THR A 153 3.18 -6.42 -6.94
C THR A 153 2.88 -7.91 -6.80
N HIS A 154 3.29 -8.47 -5.67
CA HIS A 154 2.84 -9.75 -5.13
C HIS A 154 1.88 -9.57 -3.95
N SER A 155 1.47 -8.33 -3.64
CA SER A 155 0.57 -8.04 -2.53
C SER A 155 -0.88 -7.96 -2.99
N PRO A 156 -1.80 -8.75 -2.41
CA PRO A 156 -3.22 -8.63 -2.69
C PRO A 156 -3.78 -7.27 -2.19
N PHE A 157 -3.10 -6.63 -1.23
CA PHE A 157 -3.50 -5.32 -0.72
C PHE A 157 -3.26 -4.19 -1.72
N ILE A 158 -2.20 -4.29 -2.55
CA ILE A 158 -1.94 -3.33 -3.62
C ILE A 158 -2.94 -3.54 -4.76
N VAL A 159 -3.19 -4.80 -5.14
CA VAL A 159 -4.16 -5.14 -6.20
C VAL A 159 -5.55 -4.56 -5.91
N GLY A 160 -6.00 -4.64 -4.66
CA GLY A 160 -7.28 -4.06 -4.22
C GLY A 160 -7.26 -2.57 -3.84
N SER A 161 -6.12 -1.86 -3.98
CA SER A 161 -5.94 -0.52 -3.40
C SER A 161 -6.50 0.63 -4.22
N VAL A 162 -6.64 0.48 -5.55
CA VAL A 162 -7.02 1.59 -6.45
C VAL A 162 -8.28 1.26 -7.23
N PRO A 163 -9.40 1.96 -6.95
CA PRO A 163 -10.60 1.88 -7.78
C PRO A 163 -10.30 2.27 -9.23
N GLY A 164 -10.70 1.44 -10.19
CA GLY A 164 -10.51 1.70 -11.62
C GLY A 164 -9.11 1.37 -12.16
N ALA A 165 -8.22 0.80 -11.35
CA ALA A 165 -6.96 0.27 -11.86
C ALA A 165 -7.21 -0.95 -12.75
N ARG A 166 -6.39 -1.07 -13.81
CA ARG A 166 -6.34 -2.30 -14.63
C ARG A 166 -5.35 -3.27 -14.00
N VAL A 167 -5.77 -4.52 -13.86
CA VAL A 167 -4.96 -5.58 -13.25
C VAL A 167 -4.58 -6.57 -14.33
N PHE A 168 -3.27 -6.73 -14.51
CA PHE A 168 -2.71 -7.69 -15.45
C PHE A 168 -1.99 -8.79 -14.68
N VAL A 169 -2.27 -10.05 -15.01
CA VAL A 169 -1.60 -11.20 -14.41
C VAL A 169 -0.52 -11.68 -15.36
N CYS A 170 0.71 -11.74 -14.87
CA CYS A 170 1.83 -12.33 -15.58
C CYS A 170 1.95 -13.81 -15.20
N ARG A 171 1.76 -14.70 -16.18
CA ARG A 171 1.83 -16.15 -15.98
C ARG A 171 2.92 -16.77 -16.86
N TYR A 172 3.75 -17.62 -16.26
CA TYR A 172 4.71 -18.41 -17.01
C TYR A 172 4.05 -19.67 -17.59
N GLU A 173 3.97 -19.75 -18.92
CA GLU A 173 3.45 -20.90 -19.64
C GLU A 173 4.57 -21.92 -19.88
N ARG A 174 4.59 -22.97 -19.03
CA ARG A 174 5.68 -23.97 -19.00
C ARG A 174 5.90 -24.69 -20.33
N GLU A 175 4.82 -24.98 -21.07
CA GLU A 175 4.89 -25.70 -22.35
C GLU A 175 5.58 -24.87 -23.44
N ARG A 176 5.21 -23.59 -23.54
CA ARG A 176 5.76 -22.66 -24.54
C ARG A 176 7.05 -21.97 -24.07
N LYS A 177 7.39 -22.08 -22.79
CA LYS A 177 8.49 -21.36 -22.12
C LYS A 177 8.38 -19.84 -22.32
N THR A 178 7.16 -19.31 -22.29
CA THR A 178 6.86 -17.89 -22.51
C THR A 178 6.09 -17.32 -21.33
N CYS A 179 6.30 -16.03 -21.04
CA CYS A 179 5.41 -15.28 -20.15
C CYS A 179 4.24 -14.73 -20.97
N VAL A 180 3.02 -14.97 -20.47
CA VAL A 180 1.79 -14.40 -21.01
C VAL A 180 1.27 -13.37 -20.02
N VAL A 181 0.76 -12.26 -20.53
CA VAL A 181 0.16 -11.20 -19.73
C VAL A 181 -1.30 -11.09 -20.13
N ASP A 182 -2.18 -11.43 -19.20
CA ASP A 182 -3.63 -11.42 -19.42
C ASP A 182 -4.27 -10.28 -18.61
N ASP A 183 -5.23 -9.59 -19.22
CA ASP A 183 -6.07 -8.63 -18.49
C ASP A 183 -7.04 -9.42 -17.60
N ALA A 184 -6.89 -9.27 -16.29
CA ALA A 184 -7.71 -9.92 -15.29
C ALA A 184 -8.46 -8.89 -14.44
N THR A 185 -8.63 -7.67 -14.93
CA THR A 185 -9.23 -6.56 -14.18
C THR A 185 -10.56 -6.96 -13.56
N ASP A 186 -11.44 -7.64 -14.29
CA ASP A 186 -12.77 -8.05 -13.80
C ASP A 186 -12.71 -9.09 -12.67
N LEU A 187 -11.62 -9.87 -12.57
CA LEU A 187 -11.43 -10.85 -11.51
C LEU A 187 -10.92 -10.23 -10.20
N TYR A 188 -10.18 -9.13 -10.29
CA TYR A 188 -9.47 -8.55 -9.15
C TYR A 188 -10.02 -7.21 -8.67
N ALA A 189 -10.61 -6.43 -9.58
CA ALA A 189 -11.11 -5.09 -9.27
C ALA A 189 -12.26 -5.16 -8.26
N ASN A 190 -12.18 -4.33 -7.23
CA ASN A 190 -13.19 -4.19 -6.17
C ASN A 190 -13.50 -5.48 -5.40
N LYS A 191 -12.61 -6.48 -5.44
CA LYS A 191 -12.77 -7.72 -4.67
C LYS A 191 -12.21 -7.58 -3.25
N PRO A 192 -12.79 -8.29 -2.27
CA PRO A 192 -12.18 -8.43 -0.96
C PRO A 192 -10.84 -9.15 -1.08
N VAL A 193 -9.91 -8.88 -0.16
CA VAL A 193 -8.55 -9.42 -0.18
C VAL A 193 -8.57 -10.94 -0.11
N GLU A 194 -9.53 -11.51 0.62
CA GLU A 194 -9.74 -12.95 0.76
C GLU A 194 -10.07 -13.60 -0.58
N GLU A 195 -10.89 -12.97 -1.43
CA GLU A 195 -11.21 -13.49 -2.76
C GLU A 195 -10.02 -13.37 -3.71
N ILE A 196 -9.25 -12.27 -3.61
CA ILE A 196 -8.00 -12.08 -4.37
C ILE A 196 -7.00 -13.20 -4.03
N LEU A 197 -6.83 -13.52 -2.75
CA LEU A 197 -5.93 -14.58 -2.27
C LEU A 197 -6.33 -15.98 -2.79
N LEU A 198 -7.63 -16.24 -2.90
CA LEU A 198 -8.14 -17.51 -3.42
C LEU A 198 -8.03 -17.64 -4.94
N SER A 199 -7.65 -16.59 -5.64
CA SER A 199 -7.56 -16.58 -7.10
C SER A 199 -6.34 -17.35 -7.63
N PRO A 200 -6.32 -17.70 -8.93
CA PRO A 200 -5.18 -18.39 -9.55
C PRO A 200 -3.86 -17.62 -9.50
N ALA A 201 -3.86 -16.28 -9.49
CA ALA A 201 -2.62 -15.50 -9.41
C ALA A 201 -1.92 -15.60 -8.05
N PHE A 202 -2.61 -16.10 -7.02
CA PHE A 202 -2.10 -16.31 -5.68
C PHE A 202 -2.12 -17.80 -5.30
N ASP A 203 -2.13 -18.69 -6.28
CA ASP A 203 -2.10 -20.15 -6.10
C ASP A 203 -3.20 -20.69 -5.16
N GLY A 204 -4.34 -20.00 -5.06
CA GLY A 204 -5.43 -20.40 -4.16
C GLY A 204 -5.06 -20.33 -2.67
N THR A 205 -4.13 -19.43 -2.31
CA THR A 205 -3.65 -19.24 -0.94
C THR A 205 -4.82 -19.03 0.02
N GLN A 206 -4.92 -19.91 1.01
CA GLN A 206 -5.94 -19.80 2.05
C GLN A 206 -5.61 -18.63 2.98
N PRO A 207 -6.60 -17.84 3.42
CA PRO A 207 -6.38 -16.73 4.35
C PRO A 207 -6.10 -17.19 5.79
N PHE A 208 -6.16 -18.50 6.05
CA PHE A 208 -5.92 -19.10 7.36
C PHE A 208 -4.54 -19.74 7.46
N GLY A 209 -4.07 -19.89 8.71
CA GLY A 209 -2.91 -20.73 9.00
C GLY A 209 -3.11 -22.18 8.56
N GLU A 210 -1.99 -22.88 8.34
CA GLU A 210 -1.94 -24.23 7.77
C GLU A 210 -2.89 -25.23 8.44
N GLU A 211 -3.00 -25.17 9.78
CA GLU A 211 -3.88 -26.07 10.54
C GLU A 211 -5.37 -25.88 10.21
N ILE A 212 -5.85 -24.63 10.19
CA ILE A 212 -7.25 -24.34 9.87
C ILE A 212 -7.53 -24.61 8.40
N SER A 213 -6.59 -24.28 7.51
CA SER A 213 -6.68 -24.57 6.08
C SER A 213 -6.84 -26.08 5.85
N ARG A 214 -6.04 -26.91 6.53
CA ARG A 214 -6.17 -28.37 6.48
C ARG A 214 -7.53 -28.85 7.00
N LEU A 215 -8.00 -28.32 8.12
CA LEU A 215 -9.34 -28.67 8.64
C LEU A 215 -10.46 -28.29 7.67
N LEU A 216 -10.35 -27.16 6.97
CA LEU A 216 -11.31 -26.74 5.95
C LEU A 216 -11.29 -27.68 4.73
N GLU A 217 -10.12 -28.14 4.30
CA GLU A 217 -9.98 -29.15 3.25
C GLU A 217 -10.57 -30.50 3.68
N GLU A 218 -10.24 -30.99 4.88
CA GLU A 218 -10.79 -32.23 5.43
C GLU A 218 -12.32 -32.14 5.56
N ARG A 219 -12.84 -30.97 5.98
CA ARG A 219 -14.29 -30.72 6.05
C ARG A 219 -14.93 -30.81 4.67
N LYS A 220 -14.31 -30.24 3.63
CA LYS A 220 -14.80 -30.31 2.25
C LYS A 220 -14.81 -31.75 1.74
N ALA A 221 -13.74 -32.51 1.99
CA ALA A 221 -13.66 -33.92 1.60
C ALA A 221 -14.71 -34.78 2.34
N ALA A 222 -14.93 -34.56 3.64
CA ALA A 222 -15.96 -35.26 4.41
C ALA A 222 -17.38 -34.94 3.90
N PHE A 223 -17.63 -33.69 3.48
CA PHE A 223 -18.88 -33.30 2.85
C PHE A 223 -19.11 -34.03 1.52
N GLU A 224 -18.11 -34.06 0.64
CA GLU A 224 -18.18 -34.75 -0.65
C GLU A 224 -18.33 -36.27 -0.50
N ALA A 225 -17.74 -36.85 0.54
CA ALA A 225 -17.88 -38.27 0.88
C ALA A 225 -19.20 -38.62 1.60
N GLY A 226 -20.00 -37.62 2.01
CA GLY A 226 -21.23 -37.82 2.78
C GLY A 226 -21.02 -38.28 4.23
N ASP A 227 -19.80 -38.16 4.77
CA ASP A 227 -19.48 -38.54 6.14
C ASP A 227 -19.88 -37.42 7.13
N SER A 228 -21.12 -37.52 7.61
CA SER A 228 -21.69 -36.55 8.55
C SER A 228 -21.01 -36.56 9.93
N VAL A 229 -20.46 -37.70 10.36
CA VAL A 229 -19.83 -37.83 11.68
C VAL A 229 -18.50 -37.10 11.66
N ARG A 230 -17.65 -37.42 10.68
CA ARG A 230 -16.35 -36.79 10.52
C ARG A 230 -16.47 -35.29 10.25
N ARG A 231 -17.46 -34.89 9.44
CA ARG A 231 -17.74 -33.46 9.21
C ARG A 231 -18.06 -32.73 10.52
N LYS A 232 -18.92 -33.29 11.38
CA LYS A 232 -19.32 -32.65 12.64
C LYS A 232 -18.18 -32.58 13.65
N GLU A 233 -17.31 -33.58 13.69
CA GLU A 233 -16.05 -33.53 14.47
C GLU A 233 -15.15 -32.38 14.05
N ILE A 234 -14.91 -32.22 12.74
CA ILE A 234 -14.06 -31.15 12.20
C ILE A 234 -14.68 -29.78 12.45
N GLU A 235 -16.00 -29.65 12.28
CA GLU A 235 -16.73 -28.41 12.56
C GLU A 235 -16.61 -27.99 14.03
N ASN A 236 -16.63 -28.93 14.98
CA ASN A 236 -16.38 -28.63 16.40
C ASN A 236 -14.93 -28.19 16.64
N GLN A 237 -13.94 -28.83 16.00
CA GLN A 237 -12.53 -28.42 16.11
C GLN A 237 -12.29 -27.01 15.55
N LEU A 238 -12.94 -26.66 14.45
CA LEU A 238 -12.87 -25.31 13.87
C LEU A 238 -13.45 -24.27 14.84
N LYS A 239 -14.60 -24.56 15.47
CA LYS A 239 -15.22 -23.67 16.47
C LYS A 239 -14.36 -23.50 17.71
N ASP A 240 -13.78 -24.57 18.25
CA ASP A 240 -12.90 -24.49 19.41
C ASP A 240 -11.69 -23.57 19.16
N LYS A 241 -11.23 -23.49 17.91
CA LYS A 241 -10.12 -22.63 17.51
C LYS A 241 -10.52 -21.18 17.25
N ASN A 242 -11.67 -20.95 16.60
CA ASN A 242 -12.16 -19.60 16.34
C ASN A 242 -13.69 -19.54 16.41
N PRO A 243 -14.25 -19.40 17.62
CA PRO A 243 -15.70 -19.49 17.85
C PRO A 243 -16.46 -18.39 17.12
N GLU A 244 -15.90 -17.18 17.05
CA GLU A 244 -16.55 -16.03 16.40
C GLU A 244 -16.63 -16.23 14.89
N TYR A 245 -15.52 -16.58 14.25
CA TYR A 245 -15.47 -16.74 12.80
C TYR A 245 -16.33 -17.90 12.32
N PHE A 246 -16.32 -19.04 13.03
CA PHE A 246 -17.04 -20.25 12.63
C PHE A 246 -18.46 -20.37 13.21
N SER A 247 -18.96 -19.31 13.84
CA SER A 247 -20.33 -19.25 14.41
C SER A 247 -21.43 -19.51 13.37
N TYR A 248 -21.16 -19.26 12.08
CA TYR A 248 -22.11 -19.51 11.00
C TYR A 248 -22.49 -20.99 10.83
N ILE A 249 -21.64 -21.91 11.29
CA ILE A 249 -21.89 -23.35 11.18
C ILE A 249 -23.17 -23.75 11.93
N ASP A 250 -23.49 -23.06 13.02
CA ASP A 250 -24.68 -23.34 13.84
C ASP A 250 -25.93 -22.56 13.40
N ILE A 251 -25.85 -21.77 12.33
CA ILE A 251 -27.00 -20.99 11.86
C ILE A 251 -28.14 -21.92 11.44
N GLU A 252 -27.86 -23.05 10.79
CA GLU A 252 -28.90 -24.00 10.42
C GLU A 252 -29.57 -24.65 11.63
N GLU A 253 -28.79 -25.05 12.65
CA GLU A 253 -29.34 -25.61 13.90
C GLU A 253 -30.15 -24.55 14.68
N ARG A 254 -29.69 -23.28 14.71
CA ARG A 254 -30.43 -22.14 15.29
C ARG A 254 -31.70 -21.80 14.52
N LEU A 255 -31.69 -21.86 13.20
CA LEU A 255 -32.89 -21.63 12.38
C LEU A 255 -33.91 -22.75 12.56
N GLN A 256 -33.46 -23.99 12.76
CA GLN A 256 -34.33 -25.12 13.05
C GLN A 256 -34.96 -25.02 14.45
N SER A 257 -34.22 -24.58 15.47
CA SER A 257 -34.79 -24.38 16.81
C SER A 257 -35.83 -23.27 16.86
N LEU A 258 -35.64 -22.18 16.10
CA LEU A 258 -36.63 -21.09 15.98
C LEU A 258 -37.89 -21.50 15.21
N ARG A 259 -37.80 -22.44 14.26
CA ARG A 259 -38.98 -23.01 13.57
C ARG A 259 -39.77 -24.00 14.45
N GLY A 260 -39.21 -24.43 15.57
CA GLY A 260 -39.80 -25.41 16.51
C GLY A 260 -40.76 -24.84 17.55
N GLU A 261 -40.96 -23.52 17.64
CA GLU A 261 -41.83 -22.86 18.63
C GLU A 261 -43.16 -22.33 18.06
N GLY A 262 -43.60 -22.85 16.92
CA GLY A 262 -44.95 -22.62 16.39
C GLY A 262 -45.87 -23.81 16.67
N LYS A 263 -46.32 -23.96 17.92
CA LYS A 263 -47.49 -24.80 18.28
C LYS A 263 -48.72 -23.93 18.45
#